data_AF-A0A9D2R9C2-F1
#
_entry.id   AF-A0A9D2R9C2-F1
#
_cell.length_a   1.000
_cell.length_b   1.000
_cell.length_c   1.000
_cell.angle_alpha   90.00
_cell.angle_beta   90.00
_cell.angle_gamma   90.00
#
_symmetry.space_group_name_H-M   'P 1'
#
loop_
_entity.id
_entity.type
_entity.pdbx_description
1 polymer ?
#
loop_
_entity_poly.entity_id
_entity_poly.type
_entity_poly.pdbx_seq_one_letter_code
_entity_poly.pdbx_strand_id
1 'polypeptide(L)'
;ATYSQNVGIVTTTKVINRCVLGLAAIVLIIAGLVPKFSALLTTIPQCVLGGATISVFASIAMTGIKLVMQQEMNFRNTSIVGLAVALGMGVTQAPASLAAFPDWVTTIFGSSPVVLATIVAILLNVILPKEEKKQSTSGK
;
A
#
# COMPACT_ATOMS: atom_id res chain seq x y z
N ALA A 1 9.68 8.75 0.71
CA ALA A 1 9.00 7.49 0.33
C ALA A 1 9.75 6.88 -0.84
N THR A 2 10.13 5.61 -0.77
CA THR A 2 10.79 4.91 -1.88
C THR A 2 9.73 4.17 -2.68
N TYR A 3 9.55 4.55 -3.95
CA TYR A 3 8.65 3.82 -4.84
C TYR A 3 9.33 2.51 -5.27
N SER A 4 8.65 1.37 -5.12
CA SER A 4 9.17 0.05 -5.53
C SER A 4 9.53 -0.01 -7.02
N GLN A 5 8.91 0.85 -7.84
CA GLN A 5 9.22 1.05 -9.25
C GLN A 5 10.66 1.57 -9.46
N ASN A 6 11.13 2.46 -8.59
CA ASN A 6 12.48 3.03 -8.69
C ASN A 6 13.55 1.96 -8.42
N VAL A 7 13.29 1.02 -7.51
CA VAL A 7 14.19 -0.10 -7.23
C VAL A 7 14.29 -1.03 -8.45
N GLY A 8 13.17 -1.30 -9.13
CA GLY A 8 13.13 -2.11 -10.35
C GLY A 8 13.95 -1.51 -11.50
N ILE A 9 13.87 -0.19 -11.70
CA ILE A 9 14.66 0.52 -12.72
C ILE A 9 16.15 0.41 -12.42
N VAL A 10 16.54 0.58 -11.15
CA VAL A 10 17.94 0.49 -10.70
C VAL A 10 18.50 -0.93 -10.87
N THR A 11 17.71 -1.97 -10.61
CA THR A 11 18.14 -3.36 -10.82
C THR A 11 18.38 -3.71 -12.28
N THR A 12 17.60 -3.14 -13.21
CA THR A 12 17.75 -3.40 -14.65
C THR A 12 18.86 -2.57 -15.27
N THR A 13 18.94 -1.27 -14.92
CA THR A 13 19.94 -0.35 -15.49
C THR A 13 21.31 -0.48 -14.80
N LYS A 14 21.40 -1.11 -13.62
CA LYS A 14 22.59 -1.20 -12.76
C LYS A 14 23.21 0.15 -12.37
N VAL A 15 22.48 1.25 -12.55
CA VAL A 15 22.94 2.59 -12.19
C VAL A 15 22.40 2.96 -10.81
N ILE A 16 23.26 2.94 -9.79
CA ILE A 16 22.94 3.35 -8.40
C ILE A 16 23.48 4.74 -8.05
N ASN A 17 23.99 5.49 -9.03
CA ASN A 17 24.69 6.75 -8.77
C ASN A 17 23.74 7.84 -8.25
N ARG A 18 24.02 8.39 -7.06
CA ARG A 18 23.27 9.51 -6.47
C ARG A 18 23.20 10.76 -7.35
N CYS A 19 24.20 10.99 -8.20
CA CYS A 19 24.19 12.13 -9.12
C CYS A 19 23.06 12.01 -10.15
N VAL A 20 22.74 10.79 -10.60
CA VAL A 20 21.65 10.55 -11.55
C VAL A 20 20.30 10.80 -10.89
N LEU A 21 20.14 10.37 -9.64
CA LEU A 21 18.94 10.66 -8.85
C LEU A 21 18.77 12.17 -8.59
N GLY A 22 19.87 12.86 -8.27
CA GLY A 22 19.89 14.32 -8.08
C GLY A 22 19.55 15.08 -9.36
N LEU A 23 20.09 14.66 -10.50
CA LEU A 23 19.78 15.25 -11.81
C LEU A 23 18.30 15.06 -12.16
N ALA A 24 17.74 13.86 -11.94
CA ALA A 24 16.32 13.59 -12.16
C ALA A 24 15.43 14.48 -11.27
N ALA A 25 15.81 14.70 -10.01
CA ALA A 25 15.09 15.61 -9.11
C ALA A 25 15.11 17.05 -9.62
N ILE A 26 16.27 17.55 -10.09
CA ILE A 26 16.39 18.89 -10.67
C ILE A 26 15.52 19.03 -11.91
N VAL A 27 15.51 18.03 -12.80
CA VAL A 27 14.64 18.01 -13.99
C VAL A 27 13.17 18.06 -13.60
N LEU A 28 12.74 17.30 -12.59
CA LEU A 28 11.36 17.33 -12.09
C LEU A 28 10.98 18.70 -11.50
N ILE A 29 11.90 19.34 -10.77
CA ILE A 29 11.67 20.69 -10.23
C ILE A 29 11.49 21.70 -11.36
N ILE A 30 12.39 21.69 -12.35
CA ILE A 30 12.31 22.60 -13.50
C ILE A 30 11.02 22.33 -14.29
N ALA A 31 10.69 21.07 -14.58
CA ALA A 31 9.48 20.71 -15.29
C ALA A 31 8.20 21.12 -14.54
N GLY A 32 8.21 21.05 -13.19
CA GLY A 32 7.10 21.50 -12.35
C GLY A 32 6.90 23.01 -12.33
N LEU A 33 7.97 23.79 -12.52
CA LEU A 33 7.92 25.26 -12.56
C LEU A 33 7.61 25.81 -13.95
N VAL A 34 7.67 25.01 -15.01
CA VAL A 34 7.39 25.43 -16.39
C VAL A 34 5.89 25.32 -16.69
N PRO A 35 5.13 26.43 -16.78
CA PRO A 35 3.68 26.40 -16.97
C PRO A 35 3.25 25.80 -18.32
N LYS A 36 4.13 25.84 -19.33
CA LYS A 36 3.89 25.19 -20.64
C LYS A 36 3.84 23.67 -20.53
N PHE A 37 4.62 23.09 -19.61
CA PHE A 37 4.60 21.65 -19.35
C PHE A 37 3.31 21.26 -18.62
N SER A 38 2.88 22.05 -17.63
CA SER A 38 1.59 21.86 -16.95
C SER A 38 0.41 21.94 -17.91
N ALA A 39 0.41 22.90 -18.84
CA ALA A 39 -0.63 23.01 -19.87
C ALA A 39 -0.70 21.75 -20.75
N LEU A 40 0.45 21.19 -21.13
CA LEU A 40 0.50 19.93 -21.89
C LEU A 40 -0.08 18.76 -21.09
N LEU A 41 0.24 18.65 -19.79
CA LEU A 41 -0.35 17.61 -18.93
C LEU A 41 -1.87 17.71 -18.84
N THR A 42 -2.43 18.93 -18.84
CA THR A 42 -3.90 19.12 -18.84
C THR A 42 -4.59 18.73 -20.15
N THR A 43 -3.84 18.65 -21.26
CA THR A 43 -4.38 18.14 -22.54
C THR A 43 -4.46 16.61 -22.60
N ILE A 44 -3.87 15.90 -21.63
CA ILE A 44 -3.90 14.44 -21.60
C ILE A 44 -5.34 13.97 -21.28
N PRO A 45 -5.92 13.08 -22.12
CA PRO A 45 -7.26 12.56 -21.87
C PRO A 45 -7.37 11.80 -20.54
N GLN A 46 -8.52 11.92 -19.88
CA GLN A 46 -8.80 11.23 -18.61
C GLN A 46 -8.66 9.71 -18.73
N CYS A 47 -8.96 9.13 -19.90
CA CYS A 47 -8.80 7.69 -20.15
C CYS A 47 -7.33 7.24 -19.99
N VAL A 48 -6.36 8.07 -20.37
CA VAL A 48 -4.92 7.76 -20.27
C VAL A 48 -4.45 7.91 -18.82
N LEU A 49 -4.86 8.99 -18.15
CA LEU A 49 -4.59 9.23 -16.73
C LEU A 49 -5.20 8.12 -15.85
N GLY A 50 -6.42 7.68 -16.17
CA GLY A 50 -7.07 6.53 -15.55
C GLY A 50 -6.27 5.24 -15.73
N GLY A 51 -5.84 4.92 -16.95
CA GLY A 51 -5.02 3.74 -17.22
C GLY A 51 -3.67 3.76 -16.46
N ALA A 52 -3.01 4.92 -16.41
CA ALA A 52 -1.77 5.10 -15.67
C ALA A 52 -1.96 4.93 -14.15
N THR A 53 -2.99 5.56 -13.58
CA THR A 53 -3.30 5.46 -12.15
C THR A 53 -3.69 4.03 -11.74
N ILE A 54 -4.53 3.35 -12.52
CA ILE A 54 -4.89 1.94 -12.27
C ILE A 54 -3.64 1.06 -12.27
N SER A 55 -2.72 1.28 -13.20
CA SER A 55 -1.46 0.51 -13.27
C SER A 55 -0.57 0.73 -12.04
N VAL A 56 -0.52 1.96 -11.52
CA VAL A 56 0.21 2.29 -10.29
C VAL A 56 -0.47 1.66 -9.07
N PHE A 57 -1.79 1.79 -8.93
CA PHE A 57 -2.53 1.18 -7.83
C PHE A 57 -2.46 -0.35 -7.85
N ALA A 58 -2.55 -0.98 -9.02
CA ALA A 58 -2.36 -2.42 -9.19
C ALA A 58 -0.94 -2.86 -8.77
N SER A 59 0.09 -2.11 -9.16
CA SER A 59 1.48 -2.39 -8.76
C SER A 59 1.68 -2.25 -7.25
N ILE A 60 1.05 -1.25 -6.62
CA ILE A 60 1.07 -1.06 -5.17
C ILE A 60 0.37 -2.23 -4.47
N ALA A 61 -0.82 -2.62 -4.92
CA ALA A 61 -1.58 -3.74 -4.37
C ALA A 61 -0.79 -5.06 -4.47
N MET A 62 -0.20 -5.35 -5.63
CA MET A 62 0.63 -6.54 -5.85
C MET A 62 1.88 -6.54 -4.96
N THR A 63 2.51 -5.37 -4.77
CA THR A 63 3.64 -5.23 -3.84
C THR A 63 3.19 -5.52 -2.41
N GLY A 64 2.03 -5.02 -1.99
CA GLY A 64 1.44 -5.29 -0.69
C GLY A 64 1.19 -6.78 -0.46
N ILE A 65 0.55 -7.46 -1.42
CA ILE A 65 0.31 -8.92 -1.37
C ILE A 65 1.64 -9.68 -1.28
N LYS A 66 2.64 -9.31 -2.08
CA LYS A 66 3.96 -9.92 -2.05
C LYS A 66 4.62 -9.79 -0.68
N LEU A 67 4.50 -8.64 -0.02
CA LEU A 67 5.01 -8.42 1.34
C LEU A 67 4.31 -9.31 2.37
N VAL A 68 2.99 -9.49 2.24
CA VAL A 68 2.23 -10.40 3.11
C VAL A 68 2.67 -11.86 2.90
N MET A 69 2.81 -12.28 1.65
CA MET A 69 3.20 -13.64 1.28
C MET A 69 4.66 -14.01 1.59
N GLN A 70 5.49 -13.04 1.99
CA GLN A 70 6.84 -13.33 2.49
C GLN A 70 6.83 -14.03 3.85
N GLN A 71 5.72 -13.97 4.59
CA GLN A 71 5.54 -14.70 5.84
C GLN A 71 4.85 -16.04 5.59
N GLU A 72 5.11 -17.04 6.43
CA GLU A 72 4.38 -18.33 6.36
C GLU A 72 2.88 -18.08 6.56
N MET A 73 2.09 -18.45 5.56
CA MET A 73 0.63 -18.30 5.54
C MET A 73 -0.03 -19.41 6.36
N ASN A 74 0.19 -19.40 7.67
CA ASN A 74 -0.54 -20.26 8.61
C ASN A 74 -1.99 -19.77 8.78
N PHE A 75 -2.83 -20.58 9.41
CA PHE A 75 -4.23 -20.21 9.71
C PHE A 75 -4.31 -18.84 10.41
N ARG A 76 -3.47 -18.60 11.42
CA ARG A 76 -3.36 -17.31 12.12
C ARG A 76 -3.09 -16.13 11.19
N ASN A 77 -2.02 -16.19 10.38
CA ASN A 77 -1.62 -15.07 9.53
C ASN A 77 -2.64 -14.82 8.42
N THR A 78 -3.21 -15.88 7.86
CA THR A 78 -4.28 -15.79 6.84
C THR A 78 -5.55 -15.17 7.42
N SER A 79 -5.95 -15.56 8.63
CA SER A 79 -7.10 -14.97 9.33
C SER A 79 -6.86 -13.50 9.68
N ILE A 80 -5.66 -13.13 10.17
CA ILE A 80 -5.33 -11.73 10.48
C ILE A 80 -5.47 -10.86 9.22
N VAL A 81 -4.85 -11.27 8.11
CA VAL A 81 -4.88 -10.52 6.85
C VAL A 81 -6.30 -10.47 6.28
N GLY A 82 -6.98 -11.61 6.23
CA GLY A 82 -8.33 -11.72 5.68
C GLY A 82 -9.34 -10.87 6.44
N LEU A 83 -9.35 -10.93 7.78
CA LEU A 83 -10.24 -10.14 8.62
C LEU A 83 -9.92 -8.65 8.56
N ALA A 84 -8.63 -8.28 8.53
CA ALA A 84 -8.21 -6.89 8.39
C ALA A 84 -8.70 -6.26 7.07
N VAL A 85 -8.54 -6.98 5.95
CA VAL A 85 -9.00 -6.51 4.63
C VAL A 85 -10.53 -6.48 4.56
N ALA A 86 -11.21 -7.53 5.04
CA ALA A 86 -12.66 -7.62 5.02
C ALA A 86 -13.32 -6.50 5.84
N LEU A 87 -12.81 -6.24 7.05
CA LEU A 87 -13.32 -5.17 7.90
C LEU A 87 -12.96 -3.77 7.37
N GLY A 88 -11.72 -3.58 6.91
CA GLY A 88 -11.27 -2.31 6.32
C GLY A 88 -12.12 -1.87 5.12
N MET A 89 -12.36 -2.79 4.17
CA MET A 89 -13.22 -2.51 3.02
C MET A 89 -14.71 -2.51 3.38
N GLY A 90 -15.16 -3.43 4.23
CA GLY A 90 -16.56 -3.57 4.60
C GLY A 90 -17.14 -2.33 5.27
N VAL A 91 -16.40 -1.73 6.20
CA VAL A 91 -16.83 -0.50 6.88
C VAL A 91 -16.82 0.71 5.94
N THR A 92 -15.86 0.79 5.03
CA THR A 92 -15.81 1.87 4.03
C THR A 92 -17.00 1.78 3.06
N GLN A 93 -17.43 0.57 2.70
CA GLN A 93 -18.59 0.33 1.83
C GLN A 93 -19.92 0.54 2.55
N ALA A 94 -19.96 0.37 3.87
CA ALA A 94 -21.14 0.55 4.70
C ALA A 94 -20.91 1.63 5.78
N PRO A 95 -20.72 2.91 5.40
CA PRO A 95 -20.43 3.99 6.34
C PRO A 95 -21.57 4.22 7.35
N ALA A 96 -22.81 3.83 6.99
CA ALA A 96 -23.97 3.83 7.89
C ALA A 96 -23.78 2.94 9.12
N SER A 97 -22.88 1.95 9.08
CA SER A 97 -22.54 1.10 10.23
C SER A 97 -21.88 1.89 11.37
N LEU A 98 -21.31 3.05 11.05
CA LEU A 98 -20.70 3.96 12.01
C LEU A 98 -21.60 5.14 12.41
N ALA A 99 -22.85 5.19 11.90
CA ALA A 99 -23.78 6.29 12.21
C ALA A 99 -24.17 6.38 13.69
N ALA A 100 -23.98 5.31 14.46
CA ALA A 100 -24.17 5.31 15.92
C ALA A 100 -22.98 5.89 16.70
N PHE A 101 -21.86 6.18 16.03
CA PHE A 101 -20.65 6.73 16.63
C PHE A 101 -20.53 8.25 16.36
N PRO A 102 -19.83 9.00 17.22
CA PRO A 102 -19.64 10.44 17.04
C PRO A 102 -18.90 10.78 15.73
N ASP A 103 -19.17 11.97 15.17
CA ASP A 103 -18.74 12.40 13.82
C ASP A 103 -17.22 12.30 13.56
N TRP A 104 -16.40 12.45 14.62
CA TRP A 104 -14.96 12.31 14.49
C TRP A 104 -14.53 10.86 14.19
N VAL A 105 -15.29 9.86 14.66
CA VAL A 105 -15.07 8.43 14.38
C VAL A 105 -15.46 8.12 12.94
N THR A 106 -16.62 8.62 12.48
CA THR A 106 -17.09 8.40 11.11
C THR A 106 -16.13 9.00 10.08
N THR A 107 -15.54 10.15 10.40
CA THR A 107 -14.53 10.80 9.54
C THR A 107 -13.23 10.01 9.47
N ILE A 108 -12.72 9.47 10.58
CA ILE A 108 -11.44 8.75 10.59
C ILE A 108 -11.59 7.33 10.01
N PHE A 109 -12.63 6.61 10.43
CA PHE A 109 -12.81 5.20 10.09
C PHE A 109 -13.66 4.98 8.84
N GLY A 110 -14.51 5.94 8.45
CA GLY A 110 -15.32 5.88 7.23
C GLY A 110 -14.62 6.47 5.99
N SER A 111 -13.66 7.39 6.15
CA SER A 111 -12.99 8.03 5.00
C SER A 111 -11.74 7.30 4.50
N SER A 112 -11.17 6.35 5.26
CA SER A 112 -9.98 5.61 4.83
C SER A 112 -10.02 4.12 5.24
N PRO A 113 -10.16 3.19 4.27
CA PRO A 113 -10.10 1.75 4.54
C PRO A 113 -8.79 1.32 5.21
N VAL A 114 -7.70 2.05 4.93
CA VAL A 114 -6.34 1.70 5.36
C VAL A 114 -6.19 1.82 6.88
N VAL A 115 -6.78 2.85 7.48
CA VAL A 115 -6.68 3.10 8.93
C VAL A 115 -7.33 1.95 9.70
N LEU A 116 -8.56 1.60 9.32
CA LEU A 116 -9.29 0.52 9.97
C LEU A 116 -8.61 -0.83 9.77
N ALA A 117 -8.20 -1.16 8.54
CA ALA A 117 -7.48 -2.40 8.25
C ALA A 117 -6.21 -2.53 9.11
N THR A 118 -5.46 -1.44 9.29
CA THR A 118 -4.24 -1.42 10.09
C THR A 118 -4.52 -1.67 11.57
N ILE A 119 -5.52 -0.99 12.14
CA ILE A 119 -5.90 -1.16 13.55
C ILE A 119 -6.36 -2.59 13.80
N VAL A 120 -7.22 -3.13 12.93
CA VAL A 120 -7.71 -4.51 13.02
C VAL A 120 -6.55 -5.49 12.90
N ALA A 121 -5.64 -5.32 11.94
CA ALA A 121 -4.47 -6.19 11.78
C ALA A 121 -3.57 -6.18 13.02
N ILE A 122 -3.32 -5.02 13.63
CA ILE A 122 -2.52 -4.89 14.85
C ILE A 122 -3.23 -5.57 16.02
N LEU A 123 -4.53 -5.30 16.22
CA LEU A 123 -5.31 -5.91 17.30
C LEU A 123 -5.33 -7.43 17.18
N LEU A 124 -5.63 -7.97 15.99
CA LEU A 124 -5.64 -9.42 15.80
C LEU A 124 -4.24 -10.02 15.95
N ASN A 125 -3.18 -9.34 15.52
CA ASN A 125 -1.82 -9.84 15.72
C ASN A 125 -1.43 -9.88 17.22
N VAL A 126 -1.97 -9.00 18.05
CA VAL A 126 -1.77 -9.01 19.51
C VAL A 126 -2.66 -10.06 20.21
N ILE A 127 -3.93 -10.16 19.80
CA ILE A 127 -4.92 -11.05 20.43
C ILE A 127 -4.68 -12.52 20.06
N LEU A 128 -4.35 -12.82 18.79
CA LEU A 128 -4.12 -14.20 18.38
C LEU A 128 -2.76 -14.70 18.90
N PRO A 129 -2.73 -15.74 19.74
CA PRO A 129 -1.48 -16.31 20.26
C PRO A 129 -0.63 -16.86 19.11
N LYS A 130 0.68 -16.68 19.18
CA LYS A 130 1.61 -17.24 18.19
C LYS A 130 1.60 -18.76 18.32
N GLU A 131 1.44 -19.47 17.22
CA GLU A 131 1.63 -20.93 17.21
C GLU A 131 3.06 -21.22 17.68
N GLU A 132 3.20 -22.07 18.70
CA GLU A 132 4.51 -22.57 19.11
C GLU A 132 5.10 -23.34 17.93
N LYS A 133 6.25 -22.88 17.42
CA LYS A 133 7.07 -23.70 16.53
C LYS A 133 7.44 -24.95 17.31
N LYS A 134 6.79 -26.09 17.02
CA LYS A 134 7.32 -27.40 17.43
C LYS A 134 8.71 -27.53 16.82
N GLN A 135 9.73 -27.29 17.61
CA GLN A 135 11.08 -27.77 17.35
C GLN A 135 11.02 -29.29 17.37
N SER A 136 10.89 -29.90 16.20
CA SER A 136 11.18 -31.32 16.01
C SER A 136 12.65 -31.51 16.34
N THR A 137 12.91 -31.81 17.60
CA THR A 137 14.18 -32.30 18.11
C THR A 137 14.39 -33.68 17.51
N SER A 138 14.91 -33.75 16.28
CA SER A 138 15.43 -35.00 15.74
C SER A 138 16.86 -35.16 16.25
N GLY A 139 16.97 -35.56 17.51
CA GLY A 139 18.18 -36.13 18.06
C GLY A 139 18.19 -37.64 17.82
N LYS A 140 19.14 -38.08 16.98
CA LYS A 140 19.94 -39.32 17.01
C LYS A 140 20.21 -39.82 15.60
#